data_AF-A0A535X6M6-F1
#
_entry.id   AF-A0A535X6M6-F1
#
_cell.length_a   1.000
_cell.length_b   1.000
_cell.length_c   1.000
_cell.angle_alpha   90.00
_cell.angle_beta   90.00
_cell.angle_gamma   90.00
#
_symmetry.space_group_name_H-M   'P 1'
#
loop_
_entity.id
_entity.type
_entity.pdbx_description
1 polymer ?
#
loop_
_entity_poly.entity_id
_entity_poly.type
_entity_poly.pdbx_seq_one_letter_code
_entity_poly.pdbx_strand_id
1 'polypeptide(L)' 'MTLPRGADLLHEPRLNKSTAFTEAEREKLGLLGLLPEGIDDEDTQVRRALAQLEAKITDLERY' A
#
# COMPACT_ATOMS: atom_id res chain seq x y z
N MET A 1 0.10 -3.84 23.75
CA MET A 1 0.91 -3.50 22.56
C MET A 1 0.18 -2.38 21.82
N THR A 2 0.86 -1.27 21.53
CA THR A 2 0.30 -0.14 20.77
C THR A 2 0.56 -0.34 19.28
N LEU A 3 -0.41 -0.02 18.43
CA LEU A 3 -0.21 -0.05 16.97
C LEU A 3 0.80 1.03 16.55
N PRO A 4 1.78 0.73 15.66
CA PRO A 4 2.63 1.76 15.07
C PRO A 4 1.79 2.77 14.27
N ARG A 5 2.35 3.97 14.04
CA ARG A 5 1.69 5.09 13.35
C ARG A 5 2.65 5.78 12.40
N GLY A 6 2.11 6.59 11.49
CA GLY A 6 2.92 7.36 10.55
C GLY A 6 3.83 6.47 9.72
N ALA A 7 5.07 6.91 9.52
CA ALA A 7 6.06 6.17 8.74
C ALA A 7 6.35 4.76 9.30
N ASP A 8 6.38 4.60 10.63
CA ASP A 8 6.63 3.28 11.25
C ASP A 8 5.56 2.25 10.86
N LEU A 9 4.31 2.69 10.72
CA LEU A 9 3.23 1.82 10.23
C LEU A 9 3.44 1.42 8.77
N LEU A 10 3.93 2.33 7.95
CA LEU A 10 4.20 2.08 6.52
C LEU A 10 5.40 1.16 6.31
N HIS A 11 6.35 1.12 7.25
CA HIS A 11 7.46 0.19 7.23
C HIS A 11 7.09 -1.23 7.64
N GLU A 12 5.90 -1.43 8.23
CA GLU A 12 5.47 -2.71 8.75
C GLU A 12 4.59 -3.47 7.75
N PRO A 13 5.13 -4.45 6.98
CA PRO A 13 4.46 -4.96 5.77
C PRO A 13 3.13 -5.68 6.05
N ARG A 14 2.97 -6.21 7.28
CA ARG A 14 1.75 -6.89 7.72
C ARG A 14 0.61 -5.93 8.06
N LEU A 15 0.91 -4.65 8.26
CA LEU A 15 -0.05 -3.62 8.64
C LEU A 15 -0.27 -2.58 7.54
N ASN A 16 0.71 -2.40 6.66
CA ASN A 16 0.67 -1.42 5.58
C ASN A 16 -0.30 -1.85 4.47
N LYS A 17 -1.36 -1.06 4.27
CA LYS A 17 -2.34 -1.21 3.18
C LYS A 17 -2.02 -0.36 1.94
N SER A 18 -0.89 0.34 1.94
CA SER A 18 -0.50 1.33 0.93
C SER A 18 -1.64 2.32 0.66
N THR A 19 -2.03 2.51 -0.60
CA THR A 19 -3.09 3.45 -1.01
C THR A 19 -4.49 3.04 -0.55
N ALA A 20 -4.68 1.82 -0.05
CA ALA A 20 -5.99 1.32 0.39
C ALA A 20 -6.39 1.77 1.80
N PHE A 21 -5.57 2.56 2.49
CA PHE A 21 -6.04 3.26 3.69
C PHE A 21 -7.11 4.28 3.31
N THR A 22 -8.28 4.16 3.93
CA THR A 22 -9.37 5.15 3.84
C THR A 22 -8.96 6.49 4.45
N GLU A 23 -9.66 7.58 4.11
CA GLU A 23 -9.38 8.91 4.67
C GLU A 23 -9.40 8.89 6.22
N ALA A 24 -10.43 8.27 6.81
CA ALA A 24 -10.57 8.17 8.26
C ALA A 24 -9.43 7.37 8.92
N GLU A 25 -8.93 6.31 8.27
CA GLU A 25 -7.75 5.58 8.74
C GLU A 25 -6.49 6.44 8.64
N ARG A 26 -6.32 7.17 7.53
CA ARG A 26 -5.16 8.04 7.32
C ARG A 26 -5.08 9.13 8.39
N GLU A 27 -6.21 9.74 8.74
CA GLU A 27 -6.29 10.70 9.84
C GLU A 27 -5.92 10.05 11.19
N LYS A 28 -6.56 8.93 11.54
CA LYS A 28 -6.38 8.26 12.82
C LYS A 28 -4.96 7.71 13.03
N LEU A 29 -4.33 7.25 11.96
CA LEU A 29 -3.02 6.61 11.96
C LEU A 29 -1.87 7.58 11.63
N GLY A 30 -2.16 8.86 11.36
CA GLY A 30 -1.16 9.88 11.08
C GLY A 30 -0.46 9.71 9.74
N LEU A 31 -1.21 9.34 8.70
CA LEU A 31 -0.71 9.06 7.35
C LEU A 31 -0.97 10.21 6.35
N LEU A 32 -1.63 11.28 6.78
CA LEU A 32 -1.86 12.45 5.94
C LEU A 32 -0.51 13.03 5.44
N GLY A 33 -0.40 13.21 4.12
CA GLY A 33 0.83 13.69 3.47
C GLY A 33 1.93 12.64 3.28
N LEU A 34 1.77 11.42 3.81
CA LEU A 34 2.73 10.32 3.63
C LEU A 34 2.37 9.38 2.47
N LEU A 35 1.14 9.46 1.98
CA LEU A 35 0.61 8.64 0.90
C LEU A 35 0.08 9.53 -0.23
N PRO A 36 0.11 9.06 -1.50
CA PRO A 36 -0.59 9.72 -2.60
C PRO A 36 -2.07 9.94 -2.27
N GLU A 37 -2.68 10.99 -2.84
CA GLU A 37 -4.07 11.38 -2.56
C GLU A 37 -5.08 10.27 -2.90
N GLY A 38 -4.83 9.51 -3.97
CA GLY A 38 -5.70 8.42 -4.41
C GLY A 38 -5.89 7.32 -3.35
N ILE A 39 -7.14 6.88 -3.21
CA ILE A 39 -7.51 5.69 -2.42
C ILE A 39 -7.88 4.59 -3.41
N ASP A 40 -7.11 3.50 -3.38
CA ASP A 40 -7.38 2.31 -4.18
C ASP A 40 -8.18 1.31 -3.35
N ASP A 41 -9.09 0.56 -3.97
CA ASP A 41 -9.55 -0.70 -3.39
C ASP A 41 -8.52 -1.82 -3.61
N GLU A 42 -8.67 -2.91 -2.85
CA GLU A 42 -7.76 -4.06 -2.90
C GLU A 42 -7.71 -4.68 -4.32
N ASP A 43 -8.86 -4.77 -4.99
CA ASP A 43 -8.93 -5.31 -6.37
C ASP A 43 -8.13 -4.47 -7.37
N THR A 44 -8.14 -3.15 -7.22
CA THR A 44 -7.34 -2.23 -8.05
C THR A 44 -5.85 -2.39 -7.77
N GLN A 45 -5.46 -2.57 -6.50
CA GLN A 45 -4.08 -2.85 -6.14
C GLN A 45 -3.58 -4.18 -6.75
N VAL A 46 -4.40 -5.24 -6.67
CA VAL A 46 -4.10 -6.54 -7.26
C VAL A 46 -3.97 -6.43 -8.78
N ARG A 47 -4.93 -5.79 -9.46
CA ARG A 47 -4.87 -5.60 -10.92
C ARG A 47 -3.61 -4.84 -11.36
N ARG A 48 -3.23 -3.78 -10.64
CA ARG A 48 -2.00 -3.03 -10.91
C ARG A 48 -0.75 -3.90 -10.73
N ALA A 49 -0.69 -4.69 -9.65
CA ALA A 49 0.44 -5.57 -9.38
C ALA A 49 0.58 -6.65 -10.47
N LEU A 50 -0.53 -7.28 -10.86
CA LEU A 50 -0.55 -8.27 -11.93
C LEU A 50 -0.12 -7.66 -13.28
N ALA A 51 -0.64 -6.49 -13.64
CA ALA A 51 -0.22 -5.81 -14.87
C ALA A 51 1.29 -5.48 -14.89
N GLN A 52 1.86 -5.10 -13.75
CA GLN A 52 3.31 -4.87 -13.62
C GLN A 52 4.12 -6.17 -13.76
N LEU A 53 3.59 -7.28 -13.25
CA LEU A 53 4.20 -8.60 -13.33
C LEU A 53 4.15 -9.17 -14.75
N GLU A 54 3.02 -9.01 -15.44
CA GLU A 54 2.81 -9.42 -16.84
C GLU A 54 3.74 -8.67 -17.79
N ALA A 55 4.06 -7.41 -17.50
CA ALA A 55 4.98 -6.59 -18.29
C ALA A 55 6.46 -7.02 -18.18
N LYS A 56 6.81 -7.91 -17.24
CA LYS A 56 8.17 -8.45 -17.11
C LYS A 56 8.43 -9.50 -18.19
N ILE A 57 9.64 -9.52 -18.74
CA ILE A 57 9.97 -10.40 -19.88
C ILE A 57 10.41 -11.77 -19.37
N THR A 58 11.19 -11.80 -18.29
CA THR A 58 11.78 -13.03 -17.75
C THR A 58 11.16 -13.40 -16.41
N ASP A 59 11.20 -14.69 -16.08
CA ASP A 59 10.75 -15.16 -14.77
C ASP A 59 11.63 -14.63 -13.63
N LEU A 60 12.91 -14.34 -13.92
CA LEU A 60 13.79 -13.70 -12.94
C LEU A 60 13.34 -12.28 -12.58
N GLU A 61 12.73 -11.54 -13.50
CA GLU A 61 12.17 -10.22 -13.20
C GLU A 61 10.82 -10.30 -12.48
N ARG A 62 10.15 -11.45 -12.52
CA ARG A 62 8.89 -11.74 -11.82
C ARG A 62 9.10 -12.28 -10.41
N TYR A 63 10.26 -12.89 -10.16
CA TYR A 63 10.70 -13.44 -8.87
C TYR A 63 11.25 -12.35 -7.95
#